data_AF-A0AAV6CDX5-F1
#
_entry.id   AF-A0AAV6CDX5-F1
#
_cell.length_a   1.000
_cell.length_b   1.000
_cell.length_c   1.000
_cell.angle_alpha   90.00
_cell.angle_beta   90.00
_cell.angle_gamma   90.00
#
_symmetry.space_group_name_H-M   'P 1'
#
loop_
_entity.id
_entity.type
_entity.pdbx_description
1 polymer ?
#
loop_
_entity_poly.entity_id
_entity_poly.type
_entity_poly.pdbx_seq_one_letter_code
_entity_poly.pdbx_strand_id
1 'polypeptide(L)'
;MTKLEHFVEEARKGITRRWFFKECGVGLGAIALNSLLARDLQASTLENPLAPKKPHFAPKAKRVIFLFMAGAPSHLELFDYKPQLEKFGGTLPPKELLEGYRAAFINPSS
;
A
#
# COMPACT_ATOMS: atom_id res chain seq x y z
N MET A 1 5.89 -21.83 70.97
CA MET A 1 5.58 -20.48 70.45
C MET A 1 4.29 -20.55 69.67
N THR A 2 3.30 -19.78 70.12
CA THR A 2 1.88 -19.91 69.83
C THR A 2 1.51 -19.33 68.46
N LYS A 3 0.63 -20.00 67.72
CA LYS A 3 0.11 -19.63 66.39
C LYS A 3 -0.39 -18.18 66.30
N LEU A 4 -0.83 -17.63 67.44
CA LEU A 4 -1.27 -16.24 67.60
C LEU A 4 -0.12 -15.24 67.45
N GLU A 5 1.09 -15.55 67.93
CA GLU A 5 2.24 -14.65 67.82
C GLU A 5 2.72 -14.53 66.37
N HIS A 6 2.70 -15.63 65.61
CA HIS A 6 3.01 -15.61 64.19
C HIS A 6 2.06 -14.70 63.40
N PHE A 7 0.77 -14.77 63.70
CA PHE A 7 -0.25 -13.94 63.06
C PHE A 7 -0.05 -12.45 63.39
N VAL A 8 0.25 -12.12 64.65
CA VAL A 8 0.55 -10.75 65.07
C VAL A 8 1.83 -10.22 64.41
N GLU A 9 2.84 -11.07 64.25
CA GLU A 9 4.09 -10.74 63.55
C GLU A 9 3.86 -10.44 62.05
N GLU A 10 3.06 -11.26 61.36
CA GLU A 10 2.67 -11.05 59.96
C GLU A 10 1.86 -9.77 59.77
N ALA A 11 0.87 -9.53 60.63
CA ALA A 11 0.08 -8.30 60.60
C ALA A 11 0.96 -7.06 60.84
N ARG A 12 1.92 -7.15 61.75
CA ARG A 12 2.90 -6.07 62.01
C ARG A 12 3.77 -5.77 60.80
N LYS A 13 4.21 -6.79 60.05
CA LYS A 13 5.00 -6.59 58.81
C LYS A 13 4.24 -5.74 57.80
N GLY A 14 2.96 -6.02 57.56
CA GLY A 14 2.10 -5.26 56.63
C GLY A 14 1.84 -3.79 57.04
N ILE A 15 1.98 -3.46 58.33
CA ILE A 15 1.75 -2.09 58.86
C ILE A 15 3.03 -1.24 58.86
N THR A 16 4.21 -1.86 58.96
CA THR A 16 5.46 -1.09 59.09
C THR A 16 5.95 -0.50 57.77
N ARG A 17 6.18 0.81 57.75
CA ARG A 17 6.79 1.54 56.62
C ARG A 17 8.11 0.90 56.16
N ARG A 18 8.92 0.39 57.11
CA ARG A 18 10.21 -0.23 56.82
C ARG A 18 10.08 -1.52 56.01
N TRP A 19 9.09 -2.36 56.30
CA TRP A 19 8.84 -3.57 55.52
C TRP A 19 8.29 -3.21 54.13
N PHE A 20 7.34 -2.26 54.05
CA PHE A 20 6.81 -1.76 52.79
C PHE A 20 7.91 -1.24 51.85
N PHE A 21 8.80 -0.36 52.34
CA PHE A 21 9.88 0.17 51.50
C PHE A 21 10.93 -0.89 51.13
N LYS A 22 11.13 -1.91 51.98
CA LYS A 22 12.07 -3.00 51.70
C LYS A 22 11.55 -3.95 50.61
N GLU A 23 10.28 -4.37 50.72
CA GLU A 23 9.73 -5.42 49.85
C GLU A 23 9.00 -4.85 48.61
N CYS A 24 8.40 -3.66 48.70
CA CYS A 24 7.64 -3.04 47.59
C CYS A 24 8.46 -2.06 46.72
N GLY A 25 9.72 -1.78 47.08
CA GLY A 25 10.57 -0.84 46.35
C GLY A 25 10.82 -1.23 44.89
N VAL A 26 10.99 -2.53 44.61
CA VAL A 26 11.18 -3.06 43.25
C VAL A 26 9.91 -2.88 42.41
N GLY A 27 8.73 -3.11 43.00
CA GLY A 27 7.45 -2.95 42.30
C GLY A 27 7.17 -1.49 41.92
N LEU A 28 7.45 -0.54 42.81
CA LEU A 28 7.35 0.88 42.51
C LEU A 28 8.35 1.32 41.42
N GLY A 29 9.57 0.78 41.45
CA GLY A 29 10.57 1.00 40.40
C GLY A 29 10.12 0.47 39.04
N ALA A 30 9.51 -0.71 38.99
CA ALA A 30 8.98 -1.28 37.75
C ALA A 30 7.83 -0.44 37.16
N ILE A 31 6.94 0.09 38.01
CA ILE A 31 5.86 1.01 37.58
C ILE A 31 6.46 2.30 37.02
N ALA A 32 7.42 2.90 37.72
CA ALA A 32 8.09 4.12 37.28
C ALA A 32 8.83 3.92 35.95
N LEU A 33 9.55 2.80 35.81
CA LEU A 33 10.26 2.42 34.59
C LEU A 33 9.29 2.23 33.43
N ASN A 34 8.19 1.51 33.63
CA ASN A 34 7.16 1.34 32.61
C ASN A 34 6.56 2.68 32.17
N SER A 35 6.30 3.60 33.11
CA SER A 35 5.80 4.93 32.80
C SER A 35 6.80 5.76 31.99
N LEU A 36 8.10 5.65 32.27
CA LEU A 36 9.14 6.35 31.51
C LEU A 36 9.28 5.76 30.10
N LEU A 37 9.34 4.42 29.99
CA LEU A 37 9.41 3.75 28.69
C LEU A 37 8.15 4.00 27.85
N ALA A 38 6.96 4.02 28.44
CA ALA A 38 5.72 4.29 27.72
C ALA A 38 5.70 5.71 27.10
N ARG A 39 6.32 6.69 27.77
CA ARG A 39 6.49 8.04 27.24
C ARG A 39 7.46 8.05 26.06
N ASP A 40 8.58 7.33 26.16
CA ASP A 40 9.62 7.34 25.14
C ASP A 40 9.28 6.42 23.94
N LEU A 41 8.44 5.40 24.14
CA LEU A 41 7.91 4.51 23.08
C LEU A 41 6.82 5.17 22.21
N GLN A 42 6.31 6.36 22.57
CA GLN A 42 5.43 7.14 21.70
C GLN A 42 6.18 7.76 20.50
N ALA A 43 7.50 7.59 20.40
CA ALA A 43 8.29 7.95 19.23
C ALA A 43 8.19 6.90 18.10
N SER A 44 6.98 6.66 17.61
CA SER A 44 6.74 6.43 16.19
C SER A 44 5.23 6.45 15.99
N THR A 45 4.71 7.56 15.50
CA THR A 45 3.63 7.40 14.55
C THR A 45 4.19 6.46 13.48
N LEU A 46 3.54 5.33 13.23
CA LEU A 46 3.86 4.42 12.15
C LEU A 46 3.52 5.10 10.80
N GLU A 47 3.98 6.34 10.61
CA GLU A 47 3.84 7.06 9.36
C GLU A 47 4.88 6.50 8.42
N ASN A 48 4.43 5.52 7.64
CA ASN A 48 5.17 5.03 6.50
C ASN A 48 5.54 6.25 5.62
N PRO A 49 6.84 6.58 5.46
CA PRO A 49 7.27 7.76 4.69
C PRO A 49 6.90 7.66 3.20
N LEU A 50 6.54 6.47 2.73
CA LEU A 50 6.05 6.18 1.39
C LEU A 50 4.53 6.09 1.32
N ALA A 51 3.80 6.39 2.41
CA ALA A 51 2.35 6.42 2.40
C ALA A 51 1.85 7.49 1.40
N PRO A 52 0.80 7.18 0.62
CA PRO A 52 0.18 8.17 -0.25
C PRO A 52 -0.28 9.40 0.53
N LYS A 53 0.20 10.58 0.12
CA LYS A 53 -0.21 11.85 0.71
C LYS A 53 -1.62 12.22 0.26
N LYS A 54 -2.39 12.85 1.15
CA LYS A 54 -3.68 13.44 0.78
C LYS A 54 -3.44 14.59 -0.23
N PRO A 55 -4.21 14.66 -1.33
CA PRO A 55 -4.12 15.79 -2.26
C PRO A 55 -4.64 17.07 -1.60
N HIS A 56 -4.15 18.24 -2.06
CA HIS A 56 -4.60 19.55 -1.56
C HIS A 56 -6.08 19.86 -1.90
N PHE A 57 -6.62 19.20 -2.94
CA PHE A 57 -7.99 19.38 -3.40
C PHE A 57 -8.70 18.05 -3.52
N ALA A 58 -10.04 18.07 -3.43
CA ALA A 58 -10.86 16.91 -3.67
C ALA A 58 -10.71 16.43 -5.14
N PRO A 59 -10.47 15.13 -5.39
CA PRO A 59 -10.36 14.62 -6.75
C PRO A 59 -11.72 14.71 -7.46
N LYS A 60 -11.73 15.33 -8.64
CA LYS A 60 -12.94 15.44 -9.47
C LYS A 60 -13.24 14.16 -10.26
N ALA A 61 -12.21 13.39 -10.60
CA ALA A 61 -12.31 12.14 -11.35
C ALA A 61 -11.94 10.94 -10.47
N LYS A 62 -12.68 9.83 -10.62
CA LYS A 62 -12.45 8.60 -9.86
C LYS A 62 -11.46 7.64 -10.55
N ARG A 63 -11.41 7.64 -11.88
CA ARG A 63 -10.57 6.75 -12.70
C ARG A 63 -10.08 7.51 -13.94
N VAL A 64 -8.83 7.29 -14.31
CA VAL A 64 -8.22 7.82 -15.54
C VAL A 64 -7.71 6.63 -16.34
N ILE A 65 -8.21 6.45 -17.56
CA ILE A 65 -7.73 5.44 -18.49
C ILE A 65 -6.89 6.17 -19.55
N PHE A 66 -5.59 5.90 -19.57
CA PHE A 66 -4.66 6.48 -20.55
C PHE A 66 -4.27 5.41 -21.56
N LEU A 67 -4.63 5.61 -22.83
CA LEU A 67 -4.31 4.72 -23.93
C LEU A 67 -3.22 5.38 -24.80
N PHE A 68 -2.00 4.85 -24.74
CA PHE A 68 -0.93 5.31 -25.62
C PHE A 68 -0.99 4.54 -26.94
N MET A 69 -1.45 5.20 -28.00
CA MET A 69 -1.56 4.61 -29.34
C MET A 69 -0.53 5.28 -30.25
N ALA A 70 0.57 4.58 -30.55
CA ALA A 70 1.57 5.06 -31.49
C ALA A 70 0.93 5.22 -32.88
N GLY A 71 0.81 6.46 -33.36
CA GLY A 71 0.15 6.78 -34.63
C GLY A 71 -1.34 7.12 -34.54
N ALA A 72 -1.93 7.15 -33.32
CA ALA A 72 -3.36 7.30 -33.06
C ALA A 72 -4.23 6.18 -33.69
N PRO A 73 -5.43 5.91 -33.16
CA PRO A 73 -6.42 5.20 -33.94
C PRO A 73 -6.76 6.09 -35.13
N SER A 74 -6.42 5.63 -36.34
CA SER A 74 -6.85 6.28 -37.59
C SER A 74 -8.37 6.53 -37.51
N HIS A 75 -8.83 7.75 -37.84
CA HIS A 75 -10.27 8.05 -37.88
C HIS A 75 -11.00 7.06 -38.79
N LEU A 76 -10.33 6.60 -39.85
CA LEU A 76 -10.86 5.59 -40.77
C LEU A 76 -10.97 4.19 -40.12
N GLU A 77 -10.23 3.91 -39.05
CA GLU A 77 -10.17 2.61 -38.36
C GLU A 77 -11.06 2.56 -37.10
N LEU A 78 -11.74 3.65 -36.74
CA LEU A 78 -12.60 3.70 -35.55
C LEU A 78 -14.04 3.28 -35.88
N PHE A 79 -14.49 2.19 -35.26
CA PHE A 79 -15.90 1.78 -35.09
C PHE A 79 -16.75 1.57 -36.35
N ASP A 80 -16.20 1.70 -37.56
CA ASP A 80 -16.89 1.36 -38.80
C ASP A 80 -16.73 -0.13 -39.14
N TYR A 81 -17.86 -0.83 -39.27
CA TYR A 81 -17.87 -2.21 -39.75
C TYR A 81 -17.52 -2.27 -41.24
N LYS A 82 -16.43 -2.97 -41.56
CA LYS A 82 -15.88 -3.09 -42.93
C LYS A 82 -15.96 -4.54 -43.43
N PRO A 83 -17.13 -5.02 -43.86
CA PRO A 83 -17.33 -6.42 -44.26
C PRO A 83 -16.45 -6.84 -45.44
N GLN A 84 -16.08 -5.89 -46.31
CA GLN A 84 -15.18 -6.18 -47.43
C GLN A 84 -13.74 -6.45 -46.97
N LEU A 85 -13.23 -5.76 -45.94
CA LEU A 85 -11.89 -6.04 -45.40
C LEU A 85 -11.84 -7.42 -44.74
N GLU A 86 -12.91 -7.82 -44.06
CA GLU A 86 -13.05 -9.17 -43.50
C GLU A 86 -13.04 -10.22 -44.63
N LYS A 87 -13.81 -9.99 -45.70
CA LYS A 87 -13.90 -10.90 -46.85
C LYS A 87 -12.58 -11.08 -47.60
N PHE A 88 -11.79 -10.02 -47.73
CA PHE A 88 -10.53 -10.03 -48.51
C PHE A 88 -9.27 -10.07 -47.64
N GLY A 89 -9.42 -10.32 -46.33
CA GLY A 89 -8.31 -10.44 -45.41
C GLY A 89 -7.30 -11.51 -45.87
N GLY A 90 -6.03 -11.12 -46.00
CA GLY A 90 -4.96 -12.03 -46.44
C GLY A 90 -4.94 -12.33 -47.95
N THR A 91 -5.84 -11.74 -48.74
CA THR A 91 -5.79 -11.85 -50.21
C THR A 91 -4.95 -10.72 -50.80
N LEU A 92 -4.14 -11.05 -51.81
CA LEU A 92 -3.36 -10.05 -52.53
C LEU A 92 -4.29 -9.15 -53.37
N PRO A 93 -3.96 -7.86 -53.50
CA PRO A 93 -4.66 -6.98 -54.43
C PRO A 93 -4.57 -7.49 -55.88
N PRO A 94 -5.56 -7.17 -56.73
CA PRO A 94 -5.49 -7.44 -58.17
C PRO A 94 -4.17 -6.98 -58.78
N LYS A 95 -3.60 -7.79 -59.68
CA LYS A 95 -2.27 -7.54 -60.27
C LYS A 95 -2.17 -6.19 -60.99
N GLU A 96 -3.27 -5.75 -61.61
CA GLU A 96 -3.39 -4.46 -62.29
C GLU A 96 -3.13 -3.27 -61.35
N LEU A 97 -3.44 -3.39 -60.06
CA LEU A 97 -3.21 -2.35 -59.06
C LEU A 97 -1.78 -2.35 -58.50
N LEU A 98 -1.07 -3.47 -58.65
CA LEU A 98 0.30 -3.63 -58.20
C LEU A 98 1.32 -3.22 -59.28
N GLU A 99 0.90 -3.17 -60.54
CA GLU A 99 1.75 -2.84 -61.67
C GLU A 99 2.25 -1.38 -61.57
N GLY A 100 3.56 -1.21 -61.43
CA GLY A 100 4.20 0.10 -61.27
C GLY A 100 4.06 0.73 -59.88
N TYR A 101 3.40 0.07 -58.93
CA TYR A 101 3.24 0.59 -57.57
C TYR A 101 4.53 0.47 -56.76
N ARG A 102 5.12 1.61 -56.38
CA ARG A 102 6.33 1.67 -55.54
C ARG A 102 5.95 1.98 -54.09
N ALA A 103 5.97 0.96 -53.24
CA ALA A 103 5.82 1.12 -51.80
C ALA A 103 7.14 1.53 -51.14
N ALA A 104 7.06 2.33 -50.06
CA ALA A 104 8.23 2.86 -49.37
C ALA A 104 8.90 1.83 -48.43
N PHE A 105 8.12 0.95 -47.80
CA PHE A 105 8.60 0.07 -46.72
C PHE A 105 8.09 -1.38 -46.78
N ILE A 106 7.26 -1.73 -47.77
CA ILE A 106 6.65 -3.06 -47.89
C ILE A 106 6.83 -3.61 -49.30
N ASN A 107 6.92 -4.94 -49.43
CA ASN A 107 6.83 -5.58 -50.74
C ASN A 107 5.33 -5.75 -51.09
N PRO A 108 4.82 -5.15 -52.17
CA PRO A 108 3.41 -5.25 -52.55
C PRO A 108 2.97 -6.66 -53.00
N SER A 109 3.93 -7.57 -53.18
CA SER A 109 3.73 -8.93 -53.70
C SER A 109 4.05 -10.05 -52.70
N SER A 110 4.44 -9.70 -51.47
CA SER A 110 4.81 -10.64 -50.39
C SER A 110 3.63 -11.06 -49.55
#